data_AF-A0A968LFX4-F1
#
_entry.id   AF-A0A968LFX4-F1
#
_cell.length_a   1.000
_cell.length_b   1.000
_cell.length_c   1.000
_cell.angle_alpha   90.00
_cell.angle_beta   90.00
_cell.angle_gamma   90.00
#
_symmetry.space_group_name_H-M   'P 1'
#
loop_
_entity.id
_entity.type
_entity.pdbx_description
1 polymer ?
#
loop_
_entity_poly.entity_id
_entity_poly.type
_entity_poly.pdbx_seq_one_letter_code
_entity_poly.pdbx_strand_id
1 'polypeptide(L)'
;MLAALGIGKSDLALLAASELTPALVGDPPGPEFSFANFTALFRCVSLARALRISIAELVRLAGTSSGLTGMDPFASPAGTLAFIDQIEALRDSDFSTNELDWLLRHRFTGLDPLDEATIGRELGTLARGLNTIEAEVEQLADPDGAALTLNLPELLEEADVTTTLAMVDRLSTLGLDQTQREQFIESTFAGILDVEAGKDVLAHYGNTDWADVVQRRAWLLARVVGHLRRRALIVDTIAAKFKIAATVVEALVDTVLSNPADGNEPLFEVFRLPFATEAEVATG
;
A
#
# COMPACT_ATOMS: atom_id res chain seq x y z
N MET A 1 -0.92 -9.66 43.93
CA MET A 1 -1.53 -9.60 42.57
C MET A 1 -0.59 -10.16 41.51
N LEU A 2 0.60 -9.61 41.29
CA LEU A 2 1.58 -10.10 40.28
C LEU A 2 1.85 -11.60 40.38
N ALA A 3 2.13 -12.12 41.57
CA ALA A 3 2.35 -13.55 41.79
C ALA A 3 1.09 -14.42 41.56
N ALA A 4 -0.10 -13.89 41.85
CA ALA A 4 -1.37 -14.60 41.65
C ALA A 4 -1.76 -14.67 40.16
N LEU A 5 -1.42 -13.63 39.40
CA LEU A 5 -1.61 -13.60 37.95
C LEU A 5 -0.44 -14.25 37.21
N GLY A 6 0.73 -14.41 37.84
CA GLY A 6 1.94 -14.95 37.23
C GLY A 6 2.48 -14.07 36.10
N ILE A 7 2.49 -12.75 36.31
CA ILE A 7 3.02 -11.75 35.35
C ILE A 7 4.03 -10.83 36.02
N GLY A 8 4.92 -10.22 35.21
CA GLY A 8 5.91 -9.26 35.67
C GLY A 8 5.35 -7.86 35.93
N LYS A 9 6.16 -6.99 36.55
CA LYS A 9 5.81 -5.57 36.71
C LYS A 9 5.65 -4.84 35.37
N SER A 10 6.46 -5.20 34.38
CA SER A 10 6.40 -4.68 33.01
C SER A 10 5.08 -5.03 32.32
N ASP A 11 4.65 -6.29 32.43
CA ASP A 11 3.38 -6.75 31.85
C ASP A 11 2.18 -6.05 32.48
N LEU A 12 2.21 -5.86 33.80
CA LEU A 12 1.16 -5.12 34.50
C LEU A 12 1.10 -3.67 34.03
N ALA A 13 2.26 -3.02 33.84
CA ALA A 13 2.31 -1.65 33.33
C ALA A 13 1.78 -1.55 31.90
N LEU A 14 2.12 -2.53 31.04
CA LEU A 14 1.60 -2.60 29.67
C LEU A 14 0.08 -2.77 29.63
N LEU A 15 -0.47 -3.70 30.44
CA LEU A 15 -1.91 -3.88 30.54
C LEU A 15 -2.58 -2.62 31.07
N ALA A 16 -2.06 -2.04 32.17
CA ALA A 16 -2.62 -0.83 32.75
C ALA A 16 -2.62 0.35 31.78
N ALA A 17 -1.67 0.45 30.87
CA ALA A 17 -1.63 1.47 29.82
C ALA A 17 -2.48 1.13 28.58
N SER A 18 -3.05 -0.08 28.50
CA SER A 18 -3.81 -0.56 27.34
C SER A 18 -5.32 -0.30 27.46
N GLU A 19 -5.98 -0.25 26.31
CA GLU A 19 -7.45 -0.17 26.20
C GLU A 19 -8.16 -1.42 26.75
N LEU A 20 -7.45 -2.52 26.96
CA LEU A 20 -8.03 -3.79 27.44
C LEU A 20 -8.40 -3.75 28.93
N THR A 21 -7.84 -2.79 29.68
CA THR A 21 -8.14 -2.59 31.09
C THR A 21 -8.48 -1.11 31.38
N PRO A 22 -9.55 -0.56 30.77
CA PRO A 22 -9.84 0.87 30.86
C PRO A 22 -10.18 1.31 32.30
N ALA A 23 -10.68 0.37 33.12
CA ALA A 23 -10.97 0.60 34.53
C ALA A 23 -9.73 0.85 35.42
N LEU A 24 -8.51 0.65 34.89
CA LEU A 24 -7.25 1.01 35.56
C LEU A 24 -6.79 2.45 35.28
N VAL A 25 -7.34 3.13 34.26
CA VAL A 25 -6.90 4.46 33.79
C VAL A 25 -7.91 5.59 34.12
N GLY A 26 -9.02 5.28 34.80
CA GLY A 26 -10.05 6.29 35.16
C GLY A 26 -9.54 7.41 36.08
N ASP A 27 -10.22 8.55 36.11
CA ASP A 27 -10.01 9.63 37.09
C ASP A 27 -11.21 9.71 38.06
N PRO A 28 -11.01 9.51 39.38
CA PRO A 28 -9.74 9.16 40.01
C PRO A 28 -9.30 7.73 39.64
N PRO A 29 -7.99 7.46 39.60
CA PRO A 29 -7.46 6.12 39.38
C PRO A 29 -8.19 5.16 40.32
N GLY A 30 -8.88 4.19 39.72
CA GLY A 30 -9.68 3.24 40.49
C GLY A 30 -8.81 2.59 41.56
N PRO A 31 -9.35 2.26 42.75
CA PRO A 31 -8.58 1.59 43.78
C PRO A 31 -7.91 0.37 43.16
N GLU A 32 -6.60 0.23 43.38
CA GLU A 32 -5.70 -0.78 42.76
C GLU A 32 -6.21 -2.23 42.89
N PHE A 33 -7.26 -2.46 43.69
CA PHE A 33 -7.90 -3.73 44.01
C PHE A 33 -9.44 -3.69 43.89
N SER A 34 -9.98 -3.36 42.72
CA SER A 34 -11.40 -3.66 42.42
C SER A 34 -11.54 -5.07 41.83
N PHE A 35 -12.66 -5.73 42.09
CA PHE A 35 -12.98 -7.03 41.46
C PHE A 35 -13.06 -6.91 39.93
N ALA A 36 -13.52 -5.76 39.43
CA ALA A 36 -13.55 -5.46 38.00
C ALA A 36 -12.13 -5.45 37.41
N ASN A 37 -11.18 -4.76 38.05
CA ASN A 37 -9.79 -4.69 37.61
C ASN A 37 -9.12 -6.07 37.65
N PHE A 38 -9.35 -6.84 38.72
CA PHE A 38 -8.82 -8.20 38.81
C PHE A 38 -9.37 -9.11 37.72
N THR A 39 -10.68 -9.04 37.44
CA THR A 39 -11.31 -9.83 36.39
C THR A 39 -10.78 -9.46 35.01
N ALA A 40 -10.59 -8.16 34.73
CA ALA A 40 -10.04 -7.70 33.47
C ALA A 40 -8.60 -8.20 33.24
N LEU A 41 -7.74 -8.05 34.26
CA LEU A 41 -6.36 -8.56 34.21
C LEU A 41 -6.34 -10.09 34.06
N PHE A 42 -7.19 -10.81 34.79
CA PHE A 42 -7.27 -12.27 34.71
C PHE A 42 -7.68 -12.75 33.31
N ARG A 43 -8.64 -12.08 32.66
CA ARG A 43 -9.05 -12.41 31.28
C ARG A 43 -7.91 -12.19 30.28
N CYS A 44 -7.19 -11.07 30.38
CA CYS A 44 -6.03 -10.79 29.54
C CYS A 44 -4.95 -11.89 29.67
N VAL A 45 -4.57 -12.21 30.91
CA VAL A 45 -3.56 -13.23 31.18
C VAL A 45 -4.02 -14.62 30.73
N SER A 46 -5.29 -14.95 30.95
CA SER A 46 -5.85 -16.25 30.55
C SER A 46 -5.87 -16.40 29.03
N LEU A 47 -6.29 -15.36 28.30
CA LEU A 47 -6.32 -15.37 26.84
C LEU A 47 -4.90 -15.43 26.25
N ALA A 48 -3.97 -14.62 26.74
CA ALA A 48 -2.57 -14.66 26.30
C ALA A 48 -1.95 -16.05 26.49
N ARG A 49 -2.21 -16.70 27.63
CA ARG A 49 -1.75 -18.08 27.89
C ARG A 49 -2.41 -19.11 27.00
N ALA A 50 -3.72 -19.03 26.80
CA ALA A 50 -4.46 -19.95 25.95
C ALA A 50 -3.95 -19.88 24.50
N LEU A 51 -3.70 -18.66 24.03
CA LEU A 51 -3.11 -18.40 22.74
C LEU A 51 -1.60 -18.66 22.71
N ARG A 52 -0.90 -18.78 23.84
CA ARG A 52 0.57 -18.89 23.92
C ARG A 52 1.30 -17.68 23.30
N ILE A 53 0.78 -16.48 23.50
CA ILE A 53 1.43 -15.21 23.15
C ILE A 53 1.84 -14.45 24.41
N SER A 54 2.79 -13.53 24.28
CA SER A 54 3.17 -12.64 25.37
C SER A 54 2.09 -11.60 25.67
N ILE A 55 2.12 -10.99 26.86
CA ILE A 55 1.22 -9.88 27.20
C ILE A 55 1.46 -8.67 26.29
N ALA A 56 2.73 -8.42 25.93
CA ALA A 56 3.10 -7.37 24.99
C ALA A 56 2.49 -7.61 23.60
N GLU A 57 2.50 -8.85 23.09
CA GLU A 57 1.83 -9.20 21.83
C GLU A 57 0.32 -9.07 21.92
N LEU A 58 -0.30 -9.53 23.02
CA LEU A 58 -1.75 -9.37 23.21
C LEU A 58 -2.15 -7.90 23.13
N VAL A 59 -1.47 -7.01 23.85
CA VAL A 59 -1.75 -5.56 23.84
C VAL A 59 -1.46 -4.92 22.48
N ARG A 60 -0.49 -5.45 21.72
CA ARG A 60 -0.17 -4.95 20.39
C ARG A 60 -1.21 -5.35 19.34
N LEU A 61 -1.75 -6.55 19.48
CA LEU A 61 -2.72 -7.14 18.55
C LEU A 61 -4.15 -6.69 18.85
N ALA A 62 -4.55 -6.68 20.12
CA ALA A 62 -5.87 -6.30 20.58
C ALA A 62 -5.95 -4.80 20.90
N GLY A 63 -7.15 -4.24 20.82
CA GLY A 63 -7.44 -2.82 21.03
C GLY A 63 -8.14 -2.22 19.82
N THR A 64 -9.17 -1.42 20.06
CA THR A 64 -10.03 -0.86 19.02
C THR A 64 -9.40 0.33 18.31
N SER A 65 -8.61 1.14 19.02
CA SER A 65 -7.92 2.28 18.42
C SER A 65 -6.41 2.08 18.28
N SER A 66 -5.80 1.25 19.12
CA SER A 66 -4.35 1.08 19.18
C SER A 66 -3.86 -0.35 18.93
N GLY A 67 -4.75 -1.30 18.67
CA GLY A 67 -4.42 -2.69 18.33
C GLY A 67 -4.26 -2.90 16.82
N LEU A 68 -3.44 -3.86 16.40
CA LEU A 68 -3.27 -4.21 14.98
C LEU A 68 -4.57 -4.73 14.35
N THR A 69 -5.37 -5.48 15.13
CA THR A 69 -6.62 -6.06 14.64
C THR A 69 -7.79 -5.06 14.68
N GLY A 70 -7.66 -3.96 15.43
CA GLY A 70 -8.77 -3.06 15.72
C GLY A 70 -9.90 -3.71 16.55
N MET A 71 -9.67 -4.87 17.18
CA MET A 71 -10.69 -5.64 17.89
C MET A 71 -10.50 -5.60 19.40
N ASP A 72 -11.60 -5.49 20.15
CA ASP A 72 -11.64 -5.84 21.57
C ASP A 72 -12.06 -7.32 21.73
N PRO A 73 -11.13 -8.23 22.12
CA PRO A 73 -11.45 -9.64 22.29
C PRO A 73 -12.41 -9.92 23.44
N PHE A 74 -12.67 -8.95 24.33
CA PHE A 74 -13.52 -9.10 25.50
C PHE A 74 -14.90 -8.44 25.36
N ALA A 75 -15.19 -7.80 24.23
CA ALA A 75 -16.49 -7.18 23.96
C ALA A 75 -17.64 -8.19 23.95
N SER A 76 -17.40 -9.41 23.48
CA SER A 76 -18.36 -10.53 23.52
C SER A 76 -17.64 -11.88 23.32
N PRO A 77 -18.29 -13.02 23.63
CA PRO A 77 -17.73 -14.34 23.30
C PRO A 77 -17.43 -14.52 21.80
N ALA A 78 -18.27 -13.95 20.93
CA ALA A 78 -18.04 -13.95 19.49
C ALA A 78 -16.81 -13.11 19.12
N GLY A 79 -16.60 -11.96 19.78
CA GLY A 79 -15.41 -11.13 19.62
C GLY A 79 -14.12 -11.87 20.05
N THR A 80 -14.19 -12.68 21.11
CA THR A 80 -13.05 -13.55 21.50
C THR A 80 -12.73 -14.56 20.40
N LEU A 81 -13.73 -15.23 19.83
CA LEU A 81 -13.53 -16.20 18.74
C LEU A 81 -12.96 -15.53 17.50
N ALA A 82 -13.53 -14.40 17.07
CA ALA A 82 -13.02 -13.66 15.91
C ALA A 82 -11.56 -13.21 16.12
N PHE A 83 -11.19 -12.80 17.33
CA PHE A 83 -9.79 -12.48 17.64
C PHE A 83 -8.89 -13.72 17.57
N ILE A 84 -9.35 -14.88 18.05
CA ILE A 84 -8.60 -16.15 17.91
C ILE A 84 -8.37 -16.46 16.43
N ASP A 85 -9.41 -16.34 15.59
CA ASP A 85 -9.31 -16.57 14.14
C ASP A 85 -8.27 -15.65 13.49
N GLN A 86 -8.19 -14.38 13.91
CA GLN A 86 -7.16 -13.43 13.42
C GLN A 86 -5.75 -13.85 13.85
N ILE A 87 -5.58 -14.37 15.06
CA ILE A 87 -4.28 -14.85 15.55
C ILE A 87 -3.85 -16.13 14.81
N GLU A 88 -4.79 -17.00 14.46
CA GLU A 88 -4.52 -18.18 13.64
C GLU A 88 -4.16 -17.77 12.20
N ALA A 89 -4.90 -16.85 11.60
CA ALA A 89 -4.56 -16.30 10.29
C ALA A 89 -3.18 -15.62 10.28
N LEU A 90 -2.82 -14.91 11.35
CA LEU A 90 -1.48 -14.34 11.53
C LEU A 90 -0.39 -15.41 11.58
N ARG A 91 -0.64 -16.53 12.24
CA ARG A 91 0.33 -17.65 12.33
C ARG A 91 0.51 -18.39 11.02
N ASP A 92 -0.56 -18.46 10.24
CA ASP A 92 -0.54 -19.04 8.91
C ASP A 92 0.07 -18.07 7.89
N SER A 93 0.12 -16.78 8.22
CA SER A 93 0.91 -15.80 7.50
C SER A 93 2.39 -15.94 7.88
N ASP A 94 3.29 -15.85 6.91
CA ASP A 94 4.75 -15.89 7.18
C ASP A 94 5.25 -14.62 7.91
N PHE A 95 4.36 -13.78 8.45
CA PHE A 95 4.69 -12.53 9.15
C PHE A 95 4.67 -12.69 10.67
N SER A 96 5.64 -12.06 11.33
CA SER A 96 5.63 -11.82 12.76
C SER A 96 4.76 -10.61 13.14
N THR A 97 4.32 -10.58 14.39
CA THR A 97 3.59 -9.44 14.97
C THR A 97 4.35 -8.11 14.83
N ASN A 98 5.69 -8.14 14.98
CA ASN A 98 6.51 -6.94 14.86
C ASN A 98 6.60 -6.45 13.41
N GLU A 99 6.72 -7.36 12.44
CA GLU A 99 6.71 -7.01 11.02
C GLU A 99 5.39 -6.38 10.60
N LEU A 100 4.25 -6.93 11.05
CA LEU A 100 2.95 -6.30 10.77
C LEU A 100 2.77 -4.96 11.46
N ASP A 101 3.26 -4.81 12.70
CA ASP A 101 3.23 -3.53 13.40
C ASP A 101 4.07 -2.46 12.69
N TRP A 102 5.20 -2.87 12.13
CA TRP A 102 6.00 -2.02 11.29
C TRP A 102 5.30 -1.71 9.95
N LEU A 103 4.80 -2.73 9.24
CA LEU A 103 4.16 -2.58 7.93
C LEU A 103 2.92 -1.68 7.99
N LEU A 104 2.07 -1.88 9.00
CA LEU A 104 0.76 -1.22 9.09
C LEU A 104 0.81 0.10 9.87
N ARG A 105 1.77 0.28 10.78
CA ARG A 105 1.81 1.42 11.70
C ARG A 105 3.17 2.11 11.82
N HIS A 106 4.18 1.67 11.07
CA HIS A 106 5.53 2.23 11.05
C HIS A 106 6.18 2.31 12.44
N ARG A 107 5.83 1.38 13.35
CA ARG A 107 6.37 1.36 14.72
C ARG A 107 7.64 0.51 14.81
N PHE A 108 8.78 1.17 14.96
CA PHE A 108 10.07 0.52 15.15
C PHE A 108 10.32 0.15 16.62
N THR A 109 10.70 -1.11 16.87
CA THR A 109 10.95 -1.60 18.25
C THR A 109 12.41 -1.94 18.53
N GLY A 110 13.35 -1.42 17.74
CA GLY A 110 14.80 -1.55 18.00
C GLY A 110 15.45 -2.83 17.47
N LEU A 111 14.66 -3.76 16.92
CA LEU A 111 15.14 -4.85 16.09
C LEU A 111 14.70 -4.49 14.67
N ASP A 112 15.66 -4.28 13.78
CA ASP A 112 15.32 -4.08 12.38
C ASP A 112 14.74 -5.40 11.85
N PRO A 113 13.44 -5.44 11.49
CA PRO A 113 12.85 -6.67 10.99
C PRO A 113 13.47 -7.06 9.64
N LEU A 114 14.16 -6.13 8.98
CA LEU A 114 14.67 -6.30 7.63
C LEU A 114 16.20 -6.15 7.60
N ASP A 115 16.86 -7.11 6.97
CA ASP A 115 18.29 -7.03 6.68
C ASP A 115 18.52 -6.03 5.54
N GLU A 116 19.18 -4.90 5.83
CA GLU A 116 19.50 -3.84 4.85
C GLU A 116 20.16 -4.40 3.59
N ALA A 117 21.05 -5.38 3.73
CA ALA A 117 21.71 -5.99 2.57
C ALA A 117 20.74 -6.79 1.70
N THR A 118 19.74 -7.43 2.31
CA THR A 118 18.66 -8.12 1.60
C THR A 118 17.73 -7.10 0.92
N ILE A 119 17.32 -6.05 1.63
CA ILE A 119 16.50 -4.96 1.05
C ILE A 119 17.20 -4.36 -0.17
N GLY A 120 18.49 -4.01 -0.05
CA GLY A 120 19.24 -3.41 -1.16
C GLY A 120 19.32 -4.31 -2.39
N ARG A 121 19.48 -5.64 -2.21
CA ARG A 121 19.47 -6.60 -3.33
C ARG A 121 18.10 -6.70 -3.98
N GLU A 122 17.03 -6.67 -3.19
CA GLU A 122 15.65 -6.78 -3.68
C GLU A 122 15.24 -5.51 -4.42
N LEU A 123 15.48 -4.34 -3.84
CA LEU A 123 15.26 -3.05 -4.49
C LEU A 123 16.10 -2.91 -5.76
N GLY A 124 17.37 -3.35 -5.75
CA GLY A 124 18.20 -3.35 -6.94
C GLY A 124 17.68 -4.28 -8.05
N THR A 125 17.01 -5.37 -7.69
CA THR A 125 16.38 -6.28 -8.66
C THR A 125 15.12 -5.66 -9.25
N LEU A 126 14.28 -5.05 -8.41
CA LEU A 126 13.09 -4.32 -8.83
C LEU A 126 13.47 -3.15 -9.75
N ALA A 127 14.46 -2.33 -9.37
CA ALA A 127 14.94 -1.20 -10.15
C ALA A 127 15.42 -1.63 -11.55
N ARG A 128 16.21 -2.71 -11.65
CA ARG A 128 16.62 -3.27 -12.96
C ARG A 128 15.43 -3.71 -13.81
N GLY A 129 14.44 -4.36 -13.20
CA GLY A 129 13.22 -4.78 -13.89
C GLY A 129 12.44 -3.58 -14.44
N LEU A 130 12.30 -2.52 -13.64
CA LEU A 130 11.60 -1.30 -14.04
C LEU A 130 12.35 -0.55 -15.16
N ASN A 131 13.69 -0.44 -15.06
CA ASN A 131 14.51 0.16 -16.12
C ASN A 131 14.45 -0.65 -17.42
N THR A 132 14.37 -1.98 -17.32
CA THR A 132 14.18 -2.85 -18.50
C THR A 132 12.82 -2.58 -19.16
N ILE A 133 11.75 -2.45 -18.36
CA ILE A 133 10.43 -2.07 -18.87
C ILE A 133 10.50 -0.71 -19.56
N GLU A 134 11.13 0.30 -18.94
CA GLU A 134 11.29 1.64 -19.54
C GLU A 134 11.97 1.58 -20.92
N ALA A 135 13.12 0.90 -21.00
CA ALA A 135 13.87 0.77 -22.25
C ALA A 135 13.09 0.02 -23.35
N GLU A 136 12.28 -0.96 -22.98
CA GLU A 136 11.46 -1.71 -23.92
C GLU A 136 10.24 -0.90 -24.40
N VAL A 137 9.57 -0.17 -23.50
CA VAL A 137 8.36 0.58 -23.89
C VAL A 137 8.67 1.81 -24.75
N GLU A 138 9.85 2.40 -24.60
CA GLU A 138 10.33 3.49 -25.48
C GLU A 138 10.48 3.05 -26.94
N GLN A 139 10.63 1.75 -27.20
CA GLN A 139 10.78 1.19 -28.54
C GLN A 139 9.44 0.76 -29.15
N LEU A 140 8.33 0.90 -28.42
CA LEU A 140 7.02 0.52 -28.94
C LEU A 140 6.56 1.46 -30.04
N ALA A 141 5.96 0.87 -31.07
CA ALA A 141 5.32 1.58 -32.16
C ALA A 141 3.88 1.09 -32.30
N ASP A 142 2.97 2.01 -32.61
CA ASP A 142 1.55 1.71 -32.82
C ASP A 142 1.04 2.39 -34.09
N PRO A 143 1.48 1.93 -35.27
CA PRO A 143 1.19 2.59 -36.53
C PRO A 143 -0.31 2.63 -36.83
N ASP A 144 -1.07 1.61 -36.43
CA ASP A 144 -2.50 1.49 -36.70
C ASP A 144 -3.40 1.84 -35.49
N GLY A 145 -2.85 1.98 -34.29
CA GLY A 145 -3.62 2.29 -33.08
C GLY A 145 -4.20 1.04 -32.40
N ALA A 146 -3.91 -0.16 -32.93
CA ALA A 146 -4.49 -1.40 -32.44
C ALA A 146 -3.98 -1.73 -31.03
N ALA A 147 -2.71 -1.43 -30.73
CA ALA A 147 -2.14 -1.70 -29.43
C ALA A 147 -2.72 -0.76 -28.36
N LEU A 148 -2.90 0.54 -28.66
CA LEU A 148 -3.58 1.45 -27.75
C LEU A 148 -5.02 1.03 -27.46
N THR A 149 -5.76 0.65 -28.50
CA THR A 149 -7.16 0.19 -28.36
C THR A 149 -7.27 -1.03 -27.45
N LEU A 150 -6.26 -1.91 -27.48
CA LEU A 150 -6.21 -3.09 -26.61
C LEU A 150 -5.88 -2.75 -25.14
N ASN A 151 -5.00 -1.78 -24.88
CA ASN A 151 -4.46 -1.54 -23.54
C ASN A 151 -5.19 -0.43 -22.76
N LEU A 152 -5.79 0.56 -23.43
CA LEU A 152 -6.49 1.65 -22.75
C LEU A 152 -7.67 1.19 -21.86
N PRO A 153 -8.48 0.18 -22.24
CA PRO A 153 -9.58 -0.31 -21.40
C PRO A 153 -9.16 -0.91 -20.05
N GLU A 154 -7.89 -1.28 -19.89
CA GLU A 154 -7.35 -1.77 -18.60
C GLU A 154 -7.19 -0.62 -17.58
N LEU A 155 -7.20 0.63 -18.04
CA LEU A 155 -7.00 1.81 -17.20
C LEU A 155 -8.19 2.76 -17.18
N LEU A 156 -8.94 2.84 -18.28
CA LEU A 156 -9.95 3.87 -18.51
C LEU A 156 -11.33 3.28 -18.75
N GLU A 157 -12.37 4.03 -18.39
CA GLU A 157 -13.74 3.70 -18.76
C GLU A 157 -13.96 3.86 -20.28
N GLU A 158 -14.95 3.16 -20.83
CA GLU A 158 -15.22 3.10 -22.28
C GLU A 158 -15.38 4.50 -22.94
N ALA A 159 -16.02 5.43 -22.24
CA ALA A 159 -16.19 6.81 -22.71
C ALA A 159 -14.85 7.57 -22.80
N ASP A 160 -13.97 7.34 -21.84
CA ASP A 160 -12.65 7.97 -21.77
C ASP A 160 -11.66 7.32 -22.76
N VAL A 161 -11.78 6.02 -23.02
CA VAL A 161 -11.04 5.34 -24.10
C VAL A 161 -11.38 5.97 -25.45
N THR A 162 -12.68 6.13 -25.73
CA THR A 162 -13.15 6.72 -26.99
C THR A 162 -12.65 8.16 -27.15
N THR A 163 -12.73 8.95 -26.08
CA THR A 163 -12.26 10.34 -26.08
C THR A 163 -10.74 10.41 -26.29
N THR A 164 -9.97 9.58 -25.58
CA THR A 164 -8.52 9.46 -25.71
C THR A 164 -8.10 9.13 -27.14
N LEU A 165 -8.67 8.09 -27.75
CA LEU A 165 -8.31 7.67 -29.10
C LEU A 165 -8.59 8.77 -30.12
N ALA A 166 -9.75 9.42 -30.02
CA ALA A 166 -10.10 10.53 -30.89
C ALA A 166 -9.21 11.77 -30.64
N MET A 167 -8.73 11.99 -29.41
CA MET A 167 -7.75 13.02 -29.09
C MET A 167 -6.38 12.76 -29.73
N VAL A 168 -5.89 11.51 -29.67
CA VAL A 168 -4.63 11.06 -30.26
C VAL A 168 -4.66 11.24 -31.78
N ASP A 169 -5.76 10.83 -32.41
CA ASP A 169 -5.98 10.88 -33.86
C ASP A 169 -6.31 12.28 -34.40
N ARG A 170 -6.39 13.29 -33.51
CA ARG A 170 -6.73 14.68 -33.85
C ARG A 170 -8.08 14.83 -34.55
N LEU A 171 -9.06 14.02 -34.16
CA LEU A 171 -10.37 14.05 -34.79
C LEU A 171 -11.12 15.34 -34.39
N SER A 172 -11.36 16.20 -35.38
CA SER A 172 -12.07 17.47 -35.20
C SER A 172 -13.53 17.31 -34.74
N THR A 173 -14.08 16.10 -34.84
CA THR A 173 -15.44 15.74 -34.42
C THR A 173 -15.63 15.68 -32.92
N LEU A 174 -14.55 15.71 -32.13
CA LEU A 174 -14.61 15.67 -30.66
C LEU A 174 -15.33 16.90 -30.06
N GLY A 175 -15.33 18.03 -30.78
CA GLY A 175 -15.96 19.27 -30.33
C GLY A 175 -15.35 19.91 -29.08
N LEU A 176 -14.24 19.35 -28.54
CA LEU A 176 -13.54 19.90 -27.39
C LEU A 176 -12.59 21.03 -27.80
N ASP A 177 -12.61 22.12 -27.05
CA ASP A 177 -11.58 23.15 -27.12
C ASP A 177 -10.28 22.70 -26.43
N GLN A 178 -9.26 23.55 -26.45
CA GLN A 178 -7.96 23.21 -25.86
C GLN A 178 -8.06 23.06 -24.33
N THR A 179 -8.76 23.95 -23.64
CA THR A 179 -8.90 23.93 -22.19
C THR A 179 -9.62 22.66 -21.73
N GLN A 180 -10.65 22.24 -22.45
CA GLN A 180 -11.37 21.00 -22.18
C GLN A 180 -10.48 19.76 -22.38
N ARG A 181 -9.62 19.75 -23.41
CA ARG A 181 -8.65 18.67 -23.62
C ARG A 181 -7.61 18.62 -22.50
N GLU A 182 -7.11 19.77 -22.04
CA GLU A 182 -6.14 19.83 -20.94
C GLU A 182 -6.75 19.35 -19.63
N GLN A 183 -8.00 19.75 -19.33
CA GLN A 183 -8.74 19.28 -18.16
C GLN A 183 -8.99 17.77 -18.21
N PHE A 184 -9.34 17.23 -19.38
CA PHE A 184 -9.50 15.78 -19.56
C PHE A 184 -8.20 15.03 -19.24
N ILE A 185 -7.06 15.50 -19.74
CA ILE A 185 -5.77 14.86 -19.44
C ILE A 185 -5.46 14.91 -17.94
N GLU A 186 -5.72 16.04 -17.30
CA GLU A 186 -5.47 16.21 -15.86
C GLU A 186 -6.38 15.31 -15.01
N SER A 187 -7.66 15.15 -15.37
CA SER A 187 -8.58 14.29 -14.62
C SER A 187 -8.36 12.80 -14.87
N THR A 188 -8.09 12.42 -16.13
CA THR A 188 -8.12 11.02 -16.57
C THR A 188 -6.74 10.37 -16.51
N PHE A 189 -5.67 11.14 -16.68
CA PHE A 189 -4.31 10.62 -16.74
C PHE A 189 -3.40 11.03 -15.56
N ALA A 190 -3.91 11.82 -14.60
CA ALA A 190 -3.31 11.87 -13.27
C ALA A 190 -3.28 10.44 -12.72
N GLY A 191 -2.14 9.98 -12.21
CA GLY A 191 -1.99 8.55 -11.91
C GLY A 191 -1.18 7.75 -12.94
N ILE A 192 -1.15 8.17 -14.20
CA ILE A 192 -0.66 7.32 -15.30
C ILE A 192 0.58 7.89 -15.98
N LEU A 193 0.60 9.19 -16.28
CA LEU A 193 1.69 9.86 -17.00
C LEU A 193 1.99 11.25 -16.44
N ASP A 194 3.06 11.88 -16.93
CA ASP A 194 3.35 13.28 -16.68
C ASP A 194 2.29 14.15 -17.37
N VAL A 195 1.46 14.82 -16.58
CA VAL A 195 0.29 15.57 -17.07
C VAL A 195 0.69 16.71 -18.00
N GLU A 196 1.81 17.40 -17.73
CA GLU A 196 2.23 18.54 -18.55
C GLU A 196 2.78 18.07 -19.90
N ALA A 197 3.58 17.00 -19.91
CA ALA A 197 3.98 16.33 -21.15
C ALA A 197 2.75 15.78 -21.91
N GLY A 198 1.78 15.21 -21.19
CA GLY A 198 0.51 14.76 -21.76
C GLY A 198 -0.25 15.88 -22.45
N LYS A 199 -0.39 17.05 -21.80
CA LYS A 199 -1.04 18.24 -22.37
C LYS A 199 -0.33 18.71 -23.64
N ASP A 200 0.99 18.76 -23.63
CA ASP A 200 1.78 19.16 -24.78
C ASP A 200 1.60 18.19 -25.97
N VAL A 201 1.67 16.89 -25.71
CA VAL A 201 1.56 15.86 -26.76
C VAL A 201 0.13 15.73 -27.27
N LEU A 202 -0.86 15.66 -26.37
CA LEU A 202 -2.23 15.22 -26.68
C LEU A 202 -3.24 16.37 -26.77
N ALA A 203 -3.16 17.43 -25.95
CA ALA A 203 -4.14 18.52 -25.97
C ALA A 203 -3.75 19.66 -26.93
N HIS A 204 -2.45 19.94 -27.10
CA HIS A 204 -1.95 21.04 -27.91
C HIS A 204 -1.80 20.63 -29.39
N TYR A 205 -2.88 20.71 -30.17
CA TYR A 205 -2.84 20.37 -31.61
C TYR A 205 -1.98 21.30 -32.47
N GLY A 206 -1.69 22.51 -32.00
CA GLY A 206 -0.75 23.43 -32.65
C GLY A 206 0.72 23.01 -32.57
N ASN A 207 1.06 22.00 -31.75
CA ASN A 207 2.43 21.57 -31.55
C ASN A 207 2.84 20.73 -32.77
N THR A 208 3.84 21.24 -33.50
CA THR A 208 4.36 20.64 -34.73
C THR A 208 5.26 19.44 -34.46
N ASP A 209 5.87 19.37 -33.28
CA ASP A 209 6.74 18.26 -32.88
C ASP A 209 5.93 16.96 -32.72
N TRP A 210 4.63 17.09 -32.48
CA TRP A 210 3.67 15.99 -32.35
C TRP A 210 2.60 16.03 -33.44
N ALA A 211 2.91 16.55 -34.63
CA ALA A 211 1.97 16.60 -35.75
C ALA A 211 1.65 15.21 -36.31
N ASP A 212 2.59 14.26 -36.24
CA ASP A 212 2.40 12.89 -36.68
C ASP A 212 1.59 12.07 -35.66
N VAL A 213 0.46 11.54 -36.10
CA VAL A 213 -0.42 10.70 -35.29
C VAL A 213 0.30 9.42 -34.84
N VAL A 214 1.17 8.83 -35.68
CA VAL A 214 1.91 7.62 -35.32
C VAL A 214 2.84 7.88 -34.13
N GLN A 215 3.50 9.05 -34.10
CA GLN A 215 4.36 9.44 -32.99
C GLN A 215 3.58 9.67 -31.70
N ARG A 216 2.40 10.30 -31.78
CA ARG A 216 1.50 10.50 -30.62
C ARG A 216 1.02 9.17 -30.07
N ARG A 217 0.63 8.24 -30.95
CA ARG A 217 0.21 6.89 -30.57
C ARG A 217 1.33 6.13 -29.88
N ALA A 218 2.52 6.12 -30.47
CA ALA A 218 3.70 5.48 -29.88
C ALA A 218 4.04 6.07 -28.51
N TRP A 219 4.00 7.39 -28.36
CA TRP A 219 4.25 8.07 -27.09
C TRP A 219 3.24 7.66 -26.01
N LEU A 220 1.94 7.71 -26.32
CA LEU A 220 0.91 7.34 -25.34
C LEU A 220 0.98 5.85 -25.02
N LEU A 221 1.21 4.99 -26.02
CA LEU A 221 1.33 3.55 -25.83
C LEU A 221 2.48 3.23 -24.86
N ALA A 222 3.64 3.85 -25.06
CA ALA A 222 4.80 3.66 -24.20
C ALA A 222 4.46 3.98 -22.73
N ARG A 223 3.68 5.03 -22.47
CA ARG A 223 3.26 5.42 -21.12
C ARG A 223 2.22 4.48 -20.52
N VAL A 224 1.19 4.11 -21.29
CA VAL A 224 0.14 3.20 -20.84
C VAL A 224 0.70 1.81 -20.55
N VAL A 225 1.42 1.23 -21.50
CA VAL A 225 2.04 -0.09 -21.33
C VAL A 225 3.13 -0.05 -20.27
N GLY A 226 3.92 1.03 -20.22
CA GLY A 226 4.90 1.23 -19.16
C GLY A 226 4.25 1.21 -17.78
N HIS A 227 3.18 1.97 -17.59
CA HIS A 227 2.42 1.99 -16.34
C HIS A 227 1.89 0.61 -15.96
N LEU A 228 1.18 -0.07 -16.87
CA LEU A 228 0.61 -1.40 -16.63
C LEU A 228 1.69 -2.43 -16.27
N ARG A 229 2.80 -2.46 -17.00
CA ARG A 229 3.90 -3.41 -16.76
C ARG A 229 4.64 -3.12 -15.48
N ARG A 230 4.87 -1.85 -15.13
CA ARG A 230 5.43 -1.47 -13.83
C ARG A 230 4.53 -1.93 -12.69
N ARG A 231 3.22 -1.67 -12.80
CA ARG A 231 2.23 -2.12 -11.82
C ARG A 231 2.29 -3.63 -11.61
N ALA A 232 2.22 -4.39 -12.70
CA ALA A 232 2.32 -5.84 -12.65
C ALA A 232 3.63 -6.32 -12.01
N LEU A 233 4.78 -5.76 -12.40
CA LEU A 233 6.08 -6.15 -11.83
C LEU A 233 6.15 -5.90 -10.32
N ILE A 234 5.67 -4.74 -9.84
CA ILE A 234 5.66 -4.40 -8.42
C ILE A 234 4.76 -5.36 -7.66
N VAL A 235 3.52 -5.55 -8.15
CA VAL A 235 2.53 -6.44 -7.54
C VAL A 235 3.07 -7.86 -7.47
N ASP A 236 3.60 -8.39 -8.57
CA ASP A 236 4.15 -9.75 -8.63
C ASP A 236 5.38 -9.92 -7.73
N THR A 237 6.25 -8.91 -7.67
CA THR A 237 7.44 -8.94 -6.82
C THR A 237 7.04 -9.00 -5.35
N ILE A 238 6.11 -8.15 -4.91
CA ILE A 238 5.62 -8.12 -3.53
C ILE A 238 4.85 -9.42 -3.24
N ALA A 239 3.97 -9.86 -4.14
CA ALA A 239 3.18 -11.08 -4.00
C ALA A 239 4.08 -12.30 -3.84
N ALA A 240 5.11 -12.44 -4.68
CA ALA A 240 6.06 -13.54 -4.60
C ALA A 240 6.90 -13.49 -3.32
N LYS A 241 7.34 -12.30 -2.91
CA LYS A 241 8.17 -12.10 -1.71
C LYS A 241 7.43 -12.47 -0.43
N PHE A 242 6.20 -11.99 -0.29
CA PHE A 242 5.39 -12.16 0.91
C PHE A 242 4.41 -13.34 0.84
N LYS A 243 4.41 -14.07 -0.29
CA LYS A 243 3.52 -15.21 -0.57
C LYS A 243 2.04 -14.90 -0.36
N ILE A 244 1.64 -13.69 -0.73
CA ILE A 244 0.26 -13.22 -0.68
C ILE A 244 -0.30 -13.12 -2.10
N ALA A 245 -1.62 -13.26 -2.25
CA ALA A 245 -2.26 -13.16 -3.55
C ALA A 245 -2.07 -11.75 -4.14
N ALA A 246 -1.84 -11.67 -5.45
CA ALA A 246 -1.65 -10.41 -6.17
C ALA A 246 -2.81 -9.41 -5.92
N THR A 247 -4.05 -9.90 -5.87
CA THR A 247 -5.23 -9.06 -5.57
C THR A 247 -5.18 -8.43 -4.18
N VAL A 248 -4.55 -9.09 -3.20
CA VAL A 248 -4.35 -8.55 -1.85
C VAL A 248 -3.25 -7.50 -1.89
N VAL A 249 -2.17 -7.74 -2.64
CA VAL A 249 -1.10 -6.76 -2.83
C VAL A 249 -1.62 -5.48 -3.48
N GLU A 250 -2.44 -5.60 -4.53
CA GLU A 250 -3.07 -4.44 -5.17
C GLU A 250 -3.87 -3.62 -4.16
N ALA A 251 -4.76 -4.27 -3.41
CA ALA A 251 -5.52 -3.58 -2.37
C ALA A 251 -4.60 -2.93 -1.32
N LEU A 252 -3.53 -3.60 -0.91
CA LEU A 252 -2.57 -3.06 0.06
C LEU A 252 -1.87 -1.81 -0.48
N VAL A 253 -1.26 -1.90 -1.67
CA VAL A 253 -0.42 -0.84 -2.23
C VAL A 253 -1.25 0.36 -2.74
N ASP A 254 -2.49 0.12 -3.15
CA ASP A 254 -3.40 1.17 -3.64
C ASP A 254 -4.22 1.83 -2.52
N THR A 255 -4.51 1.13 -1.40
CA THR A 255 -5.47 1.64 -0.39
C THR A 255 -4.98 1.67 1.06
N VAL A 256 -4.10 0.74 1.44
CA VAL A 256 -3.74 0.54 2.87
C VAL A 256 -2.37 1.12 3.20
N LEU A 257 -1.40 0.91 2.31
CA LEU A 257 -0.03 1.35 2.48
C LEU A 257 0.12 2.75 1.89
N SER A 258 0.65 3.67 2.68
CA SER A 258 0.96 5.03 2.24
C SER A 258 2.46 5.23 2.10
N ASN A 259 2.84 6.24 1.31
CA ASN A 259 4.19 6.78 1.27
C ASN A 259 4.64 7.16 2.70
N PRO A 260 5.71 6.56 3.24
CA PRO A 260 6.17 6.83 4.59
C PRO A 260 6.69 8.25 4.80
N ALA A 261 7.05 8.98 3.73
CA ALA A 261 7.53 10.37 3.83
C ALA A 261 6.39 11.35 4.15
N ASP A 262 5.25 11.22 3.46
CA ASP A 262 4.15 12.21 3.51
C ASP A 262 2.82 11.65 4.04
N GLY A 263 2.69 10.33 4.19
CA GLY A 263 1.58 9.61 4.83
C GLY A 263 0.24 9.63 4.08
N ASN A 264 0.06 10.52 3.11
CA ASN A 264 -1.21 10.78 2.43
C ASN A 264 -1.31 10.21 1.01
N GLU A 265 -0.18 9.86 0.39
CA GLU A 265 -0.15 9.27 -0.94
C GLU A 265 -0.09 7.74 -0.85
N PRO A 266 -0.82 6.98 -1.68
CA PRO A 266 -0.66 5.53 -1.75
C PRO A 266 0.79 5.14 -2.05
N LEU A 267 1.24 4.01 -1.49
CA LEU A 267 2.60 3.52 -1.70
C LEU A 267 2.90 3.30 -3.19
N PHE A 268 1.89 2.97 -4.00
CA PHE A 268 2.06 2.82 -5.45
C PHE A 268 2.70 4.05 -6.11
N GLU A 269 2.35 5.25 -5.65
CA GLU A 269 2.82 6.52 -6.21
C GLU A 269 4.34 6.68 -6.08
N VAL A 270 4.94 6.13 -5.02
CA VAL A 270 6.40 6.13 -4.82
C VAL A 270 7.10 5.37 -5.95
N PHE A 271 6.52 4.26 -6.40
CA PHE A 271 7.10 3.41 -7.44
C PHE A 271 6.83 3.91 -8.86
N ARG A 272 6.09 5.01 -9.02
CA ARG A 272 5.91 5.68 -10.31
C ARG A 272 7.09 6.57 -10.67
N LEU A 273 7.80 7.09 -9.68
CA LEU A 273 8.98 7.90 -9.91
C LEU A 273 10.08 7.04 -10.57
N PRO A 274 10.90 7.63 -11.46
CA PRO A 274 12.08 6.95 -11.96
C PRO A 274 12.90 6.50 -10.74
N PHE A 275 13.22 5.21 -10.69
CA PHE A 275 14.15 4.74 -9.67
C PHE A 275 15.51 5.40 -9.88
N ALA A 276 16.22 5.63 -8.78
CA ALA A 276 17.61 6.06 -8.83
C ALA A 276 18.38 5.21 -9.86
N THR A 277 19.08 5.88 -10.76
CA THR A 277 19.94 5.25 -11.76
C THR A 277 20.97 4.36 -11.08
N GLU A 278 21.54 3.38 -11.78
CA GLU A 278 22.61 2.54 -11.21
C GLU A 278 23.78 3.38 -10.68
N ALA A 279 24.03 4.55 -11.29
CA ALA A 279 25.03 5.50 -10.82
C ALA A 279 24.64 6.14 -9.46
N GLU A 280 23.38 6.52 -9.29
CA GLU A 280 22.85 7.10 -8.05
C GLU A 280 22.77 6.04 -6.92
N VAL A 281 22.35 4.82 -7.24
CA VAL A 281 22.33 3.69 -6.30
C VAL A 281 23.75 3.28 -5.87
N ALA A 282 24.73 3.37 -6.77
CA ALA A 282 26.13 3.07 -6.45
C ALA A 282 26.79 4.12 -5.54
N THR A 283 26.26 5.35 -5.50
CA THR A 283 26.79 6.43 -4.66
C THR A 283 26.16 6.52 -3.28
N GLY A 284 25.05 5.83 -3.04
CA GLY A 284 24.33 5.83 -1.75
C GLY A 284 23.32 6.95 -1.64
#